data_AF-A0A1V4ZH94-F1
#
_entry.id   AF-A0A1V4ZH94-F1
#
_cell.length_a   1.000
_cell.length_b   1.000
_cell.length_c   1.000
_cell.angle_alpha   90.00
_cell.angle_beta   90.00
_cell.angle_gamma   90.00
#
_symmetry.space_group_name_H-M   'P 1'
#
loop_
_entity.id
_entity.type
_entity.pdbx_description
1 polymer ?
#
loop_
_entity_poly.entity_id
_entity_poly.type
_entity_poly.pdbx_seq_one_letter_code
_entity_poly.pdbx_strand_id
1 'polypeptide(L)'
;MSCQPAILDLLEQYIEIQGGGEQWLTVQEFRRHFGIGRNNTHLVSGILWRIYKNPMFSSSCRVIRIEKIRDPLQPYRTVSRYLVRKEMAAKKRYCHPDEFL
;
A
#
# COMPACT_ATOMS: atom_id res chain seq x y z
N MET A 1 -16.71 -5.57 13.20
CA MET A 1 -16.75 -5.48 11.73
C MET A 1 -15.32 -5.36 11.22
N SER A 2 -14.86 -6.41 10.53
CA SER A 2 -13.47 -6.64 10.15
C SER A 2 -13.02 -5.63 9.10
N CYS A 3 -12.41 -4.53 9.53
CA CYS A 3 -11.97 -3.41 8.68
C CYS A 3 -10.65 -3.65 7.92
N GLN A 4 -10.02 -4.83 8.07
CA GLN A 4 -8.71 -5.12 7.48
C GLN A 4 -8.72 -5.40 5.97
N PRO A 5 -9.66 -6.20 5.39
CA PRO A 5 -9.64 -6.46 3.95
C PRO A 5 -9.92 -5.20 3.11
N ALA A 6 -10.75 -4.28 3.61
CA ALA A 6 -11.08 -3.05 2.87
C ALA A 6 -9.88 -2.12 2.66
N ILE A 7 -8.96 -2.02 3.63
CA ILE A 7 -7.83 -1.08 3.51
C ILE A 7 -6.80 -1.56 2.47
N LEU A 8 -6.64 -2.88 2.31
CA LEU A 8 -5.75 -3.47 1.29
C LEU A 8 -6.30 -3.23 -0.11
N ASP A 9 -7.60 -3.44 -0.29
CA ASP A 9 -8.32 -3.22 -1.54
C ASP A 9 -8.22 -1.74 -1.98
N LEU A 10 -8.45 -0.82 -1.05
CA LEU A 10 -8.28 0.62 -1.29
C LEU A 10 -6.82 0.99 -1.60
N LEU A 11 -5.84 0.30 -1.01
CA LEU A 11 -4.42 0.50 -1.32
C LEU A 11 -4.10 0.10 -2.76
N GLU A 12 -4.64 -1.03 -3.21
CA GLU A 12 -4.48 -1.51 -4.58
C GLU A 12 -5.13 -0.55 -5.57
N GLN A 13 -6.36 -0.13 -5.29
CA GLN A 13 -7.07 0.85 -6.10
C GLN A 13 -6.29 2.17 -6.19
N TYR A 14 -5.71 2.64 -5.08
CA TYR A 14 -4.90 3.86 -5.06
C TYR A 14 -3.68 3.75 -5.97
N ILE A 15 -2.96 2.62 -5.93
CA ILE A 15 -1.78 2.39 -6.77
C ILE A 15 -2.21 2.29 -8.24
N GLU A 16 -3.32 1.63 -8.53
CA GLU A 16 -3.83 1.48 -9.90
C GLU A 16 -4.26 2.83 -10.51
N ILE A 17 -4.96 3.67 -9.75
CA ILE A 17 -5.32 5.05 -10.15
C ILE A 17 -4.09 5.88 -10.50
N GLN A 18 -2.95 5.61 -9.85
CA GLN A 18 -1.72 6.38 -9.97
C GLN A 18 -0.71 5.78 -10.95
N GLY A 19 -1.09 4.72 -11.68
CA GLY A 19 -0.29 4.14 -12.75
C GLY A 19 0.37 2.80 -12.43
N GLY A 20 -0.03 2.11 -11.35
CA GLY A 20 0.33 0.71 -11.08
C GLY A 20 1.76 0.47 -10.57
N GLY A 21 2.51 1.53 -10.27
CA GLY A 21 3.93 1.47 -9.92
C GLY A 21 4.22 1.49 -8.41
N GLU A 22 5.45 1.93 -8.10
CA GLU A 22 5.88 2.26 -6.75
C GLU A 22 5.45 3.69 -6.42
N GLN A 23 4.71 3.87 -5.34
CA GLN A 23 4.16 5.16 -5.00
C GLN A 23 4.27 5.45 -3.51
N TRP A 24 4.65 6.69 -3.24
CA TRP A 24 4.69 7.20 -1.88
C TRP A 24 3.35 7.77 -1.48
N LEU A 25 2.80 7.27 -0.37
CA LEU A 25 1.60 7.81 0.24
C LEU A 25 1.82 8.13 1.72
N THR A 26 1.09 9.11 2.23
CA THR A 26 0.96 9.31 3.68
C THR A 26 -0.41 8.80 4.12
N VAL A 27 -0.54 8.43 5.39
CA VAL A 27 -1.84 8.06 5.95
C VAL A 27 -2.85 9.21 5.81
N GLN A 28 -2.39 10.46 5.89
CA GLN A 28 -3.25 11.62 5.75
C GLN A 28 -3.78 11.78 4.32
N GLU A 29 -2.91 11.64 3.31
CA GLU A 29 -3.30 11.71 1.89
C GLU A 29 -4.25 10.57 1.55
N PHE A 30 -3.93 9.34 1.96
CA PHE A 30 -4.79 8.18 1.75
C PHE A 30 -6.18 8.38 2.38
N ARG A 31 -6.22 8.89 3.62
CA ARG A 31 -7.48 9.19 4.29
C ARG A 31 -8.26 10.30 3.62
N ARG A 32 -7.59 11.34 3.11
CA ARG A 32 -8.22 12.44 2.39
C ARG A 32 -8.81 11.95 1.06
N HIS A 33 -8.08 11.09 0.36
CA HIS A 33 -8.49 10.53 -0.93
C HIS A 33 -9.75 9.68 -0.80
N PHE A 34 -9.81 8.79 0.20
CA PHE A 34 -10.93 7.86 0.41
C PHE A 34 -11.97 8.34 1.43
N GLY A 35 -11.87 9.57 1.94
CA GLY A 35 -12.81 10.10 2.95
C GLY A 35 -12.79 9.35 4.29
N ILE A 36 -11.69 8.69 4.64
CA ILE A 36 -11.59 7.87 5.85
C ILE A 36 -11.52 8.76 7.09
N GLY A 37 -12.45 8.54 8.04
CA GLY A 37 -12.54 9.28 9.31
C GLY A 37 -11.26 9.27 10.15
N ARG A 38 -11.09 10.29 11.01
CA ARG A 38 -9.86 10.53 11.82
C ARG A 38 -9.48 9.37 12.74
N ASN A 39 -10.48 8.62 13.22
CA ASN A 39 -10.27 7.50 14.14
C ASN A 39 -9.55 6.31 13.49
N ASN A 40 -9.57 6.19 12.16
CA ASN A 40 -8.96 5.07 11.44
C ASN A 40 -7.48 5.31 11.10
N THR A 41 -6.89 6.44 11.48
CA THR A 41 -5.46 6.75 11.24
C THR A 41 -4.55 5.67 11.82
N HIS A 42 -4.80 5.27 13.07
CA HIS A 42 -4.01 4.25 13.75
C HIS A 42 -4.19 2.87 13.10
N LEU A 43 -5.40 2.58 12.60
CA LEU A 43 -5.69 1.33 11.89
C LEU A 43 -4.93 1.24 10.56
N VAL A 44 -4.98 2.29 9.74
CA VAL A 44 -4.24 2.33 8.46
C VAL A 44 -2.73 2.23 8.70
N SER A 45 -2.20 3.02 9.64
CA SER A 45 -0.78 2.95 10.01
C SER A 45 -0.40 1.55 10.52
N GLY A 46 -1.24 0.93 11.34
CA GLY A 46 -1.00 -0.41 11.88
C GLY A 46 -1.00 -1.49 10.79
N ILE A 47 -1.91 -1.39 9.82
CA ILE A 47 -1.98 -2.31 8.68
C ILE A 47 -0.75 -2.14 7.78
N LEU A 48 -0.40 -0.90 7.42
CA LEU A 48 0.79 -0.62 6.61
C LEU A 48 2.06 -1.14 7.28
N TRP A 49 2.19 -0.93 8.59
CA TRP A 49 3.31 -1.45 9.37
C TRP A 49 3.29 -2.99 9.44
N ARG A 50 2.11 -3.61 9.54
CA ARG A 50 1.95 -5.06 9.51
C ARG A 50 2.37 -5.65 8.17
N ILE A 51 2.01 -5.02 7.04
CA ILE A 51 2.44 -5.44 5.69
C ILE A 51 3.95 -5.30 5.56
N TYR A 52 4.52 -4.18 6.02
CA TYR A 52 5.97 -3.96 6.00
C TYR A 52 6.73 -5.02 6.82
N LYS A 53 6.23 -5.36 8.01
CA LYS A 53 6.87 -6.33 8.91
C LYS A 53 6.65 -7.78 8.48
N ASN A 54 5.56 -8.11 7.78
CA ASN A 54 5.23 -9.46 7.37
C ASN A 54 5.50 -9.66 5.87
N PRO A 55 6.68 -10.18 5.49
CA PRO A 55 7.01 -10.42 4.09
C PRO A 55 6.19 -11.54 3.43
N MET A 56 5.50 -12.38 4.22
CA MET A 56 4.60 -13.44 3.75
C MET A 56 3.13 -13.00 3.73
N PHE A 57 2.85 -11.72 3.97
CA PHE A 57 1.48 -11.23 3.90
C PHE A 57 1.02 -11.31 2.45
N SER A 58 0.10 -12.25 2.17
CA SER A 58 -0.40 -12.55 0.83
C SER A 58 -1.28 -11.41 0.36
N SER A 59 -0.66 -10.37 -0.18
CA SER A 59 -1.34 -9.19 -0.68
C SER A 59 -0.67 -8.76 -1.96
N SER A 60 -1.49 -8.48 -2.98
CA SER A 60 -1.07 -7.90 -4.26
C SER A 60 -0.35 -6.55 -4.12
N CYS A 61 -0.38 -5.95 -2.93
CA CYS A 61 0.26 -4.69 -2.61
C CYS A 61 1.16 -4.84 -1.37
N ARG A 62 2.36 -4.26 -1.45
CA ARG A 62 3.41 -4.39 -0.44
C ARG A 62 3.99 -3.03 -0.08
N VAL A 63 4.25 -2.84 1.22
CA VAL A 63 4.97 -1.67 1.72
C VAL A 63 6.46 -1.99 1.67
N ILE A 64 7.19 -1.33 0.78
CA ILE A 64 8.63 -1.53 0.58
C ILE A 64 9.44 -0.71 1.60
N ARG A 65 8.96 0.48 1.93
CA ARG A 65 9.71 1.43 2.75
C ARG A 65 8.79 2.30 3.60
N ILE A 66 9.28 2.69 4.77
CA ILE A 66 8.62 3.65 5.65
C ILE A 66 9.62 4.74 5.96
N GLU A 67 9.25 5.99 5.67
CA GLU A 67 10.05 7.16 5.97
C GLU A 67 9.26 8.13 6.83
N LYS A 68 9.99 8.96 7.59
CA LYS A 68 9.43 10.03 8.39
C LYS A 68 9.83 11.35 7.76
N ILE A 69 8.87 12.02 7.13
CA ILE A 69 9.09 13.34 6.52
C ILE A 69 8.53 14.43 7.42
N ARG A 70 9.05 15.64 7.31
CA ARG A 70 8.41 16.81 7.93
C ARG A 70 7.20 17.18 7.09
N ASP A 71 6.07 17.42 7.76
CA ASP A 71 4.87 17.85 7.08
C ASP A 71 5.10 19.24 6.47
N PRO A 72 4.88 19.43 5.16
CA PRO A 72 5.12 20.72 4.51
C PRO A 72 4.16 21.81 5.00
N LEU A 73 3.01 21.43 5.58
CA LEU A 73 2.03 22.36 6.14
C LEU A 73 2.28 22.64 7.63
N GLN A 74 2.96 21.74 8.34
CA GLN A 74 3.29 21.83 9.76
C GLN A 74 4.74 21.42 10.01
N PRO A 75 5.71 22.35 9.97
CA PRO A 75 7.14 22.04 10.04
C PRO A 75 7.56 21.35 11.35
N TYR A 76 6.76 21.48 12.42
CA TYR A 76 6.98 20.84 13.72
C TYR A 76 6.45 19.40 13.79
N ARG A 77 5.68 18.96 12.78
CA ARG A 77 5.02 17.67 12.79
C ARG A 77 5.69 16.73 11.82
N THR A 78 6.21 15.63 12.36
CA THR A 78 6.75 14.55 11.54
C THR A 78 5.61 13.62 11.13
N VAL A 79 5.49 13.34 9.84
CA VAL A 79 4.49 12.42 9.27
C VAL A 79 5.18 11.21 8.65
N SER A 80 4.58 10.04 8.84
CA SER A 80 5.07 8.81 8.23
C SER A 80 4.57 8.70 6.78
N ARG A 81 5.51 8.52 5.86
CA ARG A 81 5.29 8.22 4.45
C ARG A 81 5.64 6.76 4.20
N TYR A 82 4.77 6.08 3.46
CA TYR A 82 4.86 4.66 3.17
C TYR A 82 5.02 4.52 1.66
N LEU A 83 6.08 3.84 1.24
CA LEU A 83 6.29 3.46 -0.15
C LEU A 83 5.54 2.16 -0.38
N VAL A 84 4.47 2.23 -1.14
CA VAL A 84 3.68 1.07 -1.53
C VAL A 84 4.02 0.69 -2.96
N ARG A 85 3.95 -0.61 -3.24
CA ARG A 85 4.18 -1.16 -4.57
C ARG A 85 3.17 -2.25 -4.82
N LYS A 86 2.57 -2.28 -6.02
CA LYS A 86 1.86 -3.46 -6.48
C LYS A 86 2.89 -4.54 -6.76
N GLU A 87 2.85 -5.62 -6.00
CA GLU A 87 3.63 -6.81 -6.33
C GLU A 87 2.99 -7.32 -7.62
N MET A 88 3.66 -7.11 -8.76
CA MET A 88 3.24 -7.73 -10.00
C MET A 88 3.26 -9.22 -9.69
N ALA A 89 2.08 -9.84 -9.50
CA ALA A 89 1.94 -11.27 -9.43
C ALA A 89 2.76 -11.77 -10.60
N ALA A 90 3.93 -12.34 -10.31
CA ALA A 90 4.91 -12.70 -11.31
C ALA A 90 4.11 -13.47 -12.33
N LYS A 91 3.94 -12.86 -13.52
CA LYS A 91 3.14 -13.38 -14.61
C LYS A 91 3.52 -14.83 -14.62
N LYS A 92 2.59 -15.74 -14.24
CA LYS A 92 2.85 -17.17 -14.34
C LYS A 92 3.40 -17.28 -15.75
N ARG A 93 4.69 -17.58 -15.87
CA ARG A 93 5.23 -18.08 -17.12
C ARG A 93 4.40 -19.34 -17.28
N TYR A 94 3.27 -19.20 -17.95
CA TYR A 94 2.62 -20.31 -18.60
C TYR A 94 3.77 -20.91 -19.39
N CYS A 95 4.28 -22.05 -18.89
CA CYS A 95 4.99 -22.97 -19.76
C CYS A 95 4.13 -23.05 -21.00
N HIS A 96 4.68 -22.60 -22.11
CA HIS A 96 4.14 -22.88 -23.42
C HIS A 96 4.01 -24.41 -23.47
N PRO A 97 2.79 -25.00 -23.49
CA PRO A 97 2.71 -26.39 -23.87
C PRO A 97 2.95 -26.45 -25.38
N ASP A 98 3.60 -27.53 -25.79
CA ASP A 98 3.73 -27.96 -27.19
C ASP A 98 4.70 -27.18 -28.08
N GLU A 99 5.97 -27.58 -28.01
CA GLU A 99 6.76 -27.78 -29.23
C GLU A 99 7.67 -28.99 -29.02
N PHE A 100 7.15 -30.20 -29.25
CA PHE A 100 7.98 -31.34 -29.64
C PHE A 100 7.22 -32.18 -30.66
N LEU A 101 7.68 -32.01 -31.90
CA LEU A 101 7.37 -32.75 -33.11
C LEU A 101 7.79 -34.23 -32.99
#